data_AF-A0AB35L880-F1
#
_entry.id   AF-A0AB35L880-F1
#
_cell.length_a   1.000
_cell.length_b   1.000
_cell.length_c   1.000
_cell.angle_alpha   90.00
_cell.angle_beta   90.00
_cell.angle_gamma   90.00
#
_symmetry.space_group_name_H-M   'P 1'
#
loop_
_entity.id
_entity.type
_entity.pdbx_description
1 polymer ?
#
loop_
_entity_poly.entity_id
_entity_poly.type
_entity_poly.pdbx_seq_one_letter_code
_entity_poly.pdbx_strand_id
1 'polypeptide(L)'
;MIDSDKTSLTFNSYASVADLKSYASARQLTLPNEGLEGLLIVAMDYLESQKWLGKRTDAHQPLSFPRTGLIRDGIAVSSEIIPRQVIQAQCRLAIESQENDLQPTLGGEIIAERIEGAIDLKYAEGTNTGTPNFAWLKGLLSGLIDISEGFAINTFAMR
;
A
#
# COMPACT_ATOMS: atom_id res chain seq x y z
N MET A 1 10.58 -15.12 -8.03
CA MET A 1 9.26 -15.75 -8.21
C MET A 1 8.38 -15.25 -7.09
N ILE A 2 7.22 -14.73 -7.46
CA ILE A 2 6.26 -14.22 -6.49
C ILE A 2 5.57 -15.39 -5.80
N ASP A 3 5.38 -15.25 -4.48
CA ASP A 3 4.69 -16.23 -3.66
C ASP A 3 3.68 -15.50 -2.77
N SER A 4 2.41 -15.73 -3.08
CA SER A 4 1.26 -15.15 -2.37
C SER A 4 0.59 -16.13 -1.41
N ASP A 5 1.16 -17.32 -1.19
CA ASP A 5 0.64 -18.26 -0.21
C ASP A 5 1.12 -17.87 1.19
N LYS A 6 0.19 -17.43 2.05
CA LYS A 6 0.46 -17.05 3.44
C LYS A 6 1.08 -18.16 4.29
N THR A 7 0.92 -19.43 3.89
CA THR A 7 1.45 -20.60 4.61
C THR A 7 2.82 -21.01 4.12
N SER A 8 3.29 -20.43 3.03
CA SER A 8 4.60 -20.71 2.46
C SER A 8 5.71 -19.97 3.20
N LEU A 9 6.88 -20.60 3.30
CA LEU A 9 8.08 -20.00 3.86
C LEU A 9 8.67 -18.90 2.96
N THR A 10 8.35 -18.93 1.66
CA THR A 10 8.81 -17.94 0.68
C THR A 10 7.81 -16.80 0.45
N PHE A 11 6.77 -16.69 1.29
CA PHE A 11 5.73 -15.68 1.21
C PHE A 11 6.31 -14.26 1.13
N ASN A 12 6.17 -13.63 -0.03
CA ASN A 12 6.80 -12.36 -0.37
C ASN A 12 5.84 -11.34 -0.98
N SER A 13 4.55 -11.67 -1.10
CA SER A 13 3.56 -10.82 -1.74
C SER A 13 2.15 -11.10 -1.23
N TYR A 14 1.29 -10.09 -1.15
CA TYR A 14 -0.13 -10.31 -0.81
C TYR A 14 -0.98 -10.70 -2.02
N ALA A 15 -0.58 -10.28 -3.24
CA ALA A 15 -1.30 -10.52 -4.47
C ALA A 15 -0.47 -11.36 -5.46
N SER A 16 -1.15 -12.24 -6.20
CA SER A 16 -0.53 -12.99 -7.30
C SER A 16 -0.59 -12.20 -8.62
N VAL A 17 0.18 -12.63 -9.62
CA VAL A 17 0.06 -12.09 -11.00
C VAL A 17 -1.34 -12.30 -11.57
N ALA A 18 -2.03 -13.39 -11.19
CA ALA A 18 -3.40 -13.64 -11.60
C ALA A 18 -4.39 -12.63 -10.98
N ASP A 19 -4.19 -12.25 -9.72
CA ASP A 19 -4.99 -11.23 -9.05
C ASP A 19 -4.78 -9.86 -9.68
N LEU A 20 -3.54 -9.51 -10.03
CA LEU A 20 -3.21 -8.27 -10.74
C LEU A 20 -3.92 -8.21 -12.10
N LYS A 21 -3.82 -9.28 -12.90
CA LYS A 21 -4.50 -9.35 -14.20
C LYS A 21 -6.02 -9.21 -14.06
N SER A 22 -6.61 -9.93 -13.10
CA SER A 22 -8.04 -9.84 -12.80
C SER A 22 -8.46 -8.42 -12.38
N TYR A 23 -7.64 -7.77 -11.53
CA TYR A 23 -7.85 -6.40 -11.07
C TYR A 23 -7.81 -5.39 -12.22
N ALA A 24 -6.85 -5.55 -13.13
CA ALA A 24 -6.70 -4.69 -14.30
C ALA A 24 -7.82 -4.91 -15.32
N SER A 25 -8.18 -6.16 -15.64
CA SER A 25 -9.29 -6.47 -16.53
C SER A 25 -10.62 -5.92 -16.02
N ALA A 26 -10.89 -6.01 -14.71
CA ALA A 26 -12.09 -5.46 -14.10
C ALA A 26 -12.20 -3.92 -14.21
N ARG A 27 -11.07 -3.23 -14.38
CA ARG A 27 -11.00 -1.76 -14.51
C ARG A 27 -10.57 -1.28 -15.90
N GLN A 28 -10.44 -2.20 -16.84
CA GLN A 28 -9.98 -1.92 -18.21
C GLN A 28 -8.62 -1.18 -18.24
N LEU A 29 -7.72 -1.56 -17.33
CA LEU A 29 -6.38 -0.99 -17.23
C LEU A 29 -5.40 -1.80 -18.07
N THR A 30 -4.45 -1.12 -18.71
CA THR A 30 -3.37 -1.74 -19.48
C THR A 30 -2.29 -2.24 -18.53
N LEU A 31 -1.83 -3.47 -18.74
CA LEU A 31 -0.69 -4.05 -18.02
C LEU A 31 0.44 -4.37 -18.99
N PRO A 32 1.71 -4.27 -18.57
CA PRO A 32 2.83 -4.70 -19.36
C PRO A 32 2.82 -6.22 -19.50
N ASN A 33 3.35 -6.71 -20.62
CA ASN A 33 3.39 -8.16 -20.89
C ASN A 33 4.43 -8.89 -20.01
N GLU A 34 5.40 -8.18 -19.46
CA GLU A 34 6.50 -8.70 -18.65
C GLU A 34 6.78 -7.83 -17.42
N GLY A 35 7.54 -8.34 -16.45
CA GLY A 35 7.92 -7.58 -15.25
C GLY A 35 6.84 -7.39 -14.18
N LEU A 36 5.66 -8.01 -14.33
CA LEU A 36 4.53 -7.90 -13.39
C LEU A 36 4.90 -8.32 -11.96
N GLU A 37 5.75 -9.35 -11.81
CA GLU A 37 6.25 -9.78 -10.51
C GLU A 37 7.09 -8.68 -9.85
N GLY A 38 7.97 -8.01 -10.60
CA GLY A 38 8.80 -6.92 -10.09
C GLY A 38 7.96 -5.74 -9.58
N LEU A 39 6.93 -5.36 -10.34
CA LEU A 39 5.99 -4.30 -9.94
C LEU A 39 5.26 -4.64 -8.64
N LEU A 40 4.84 -5.90 -8.50
CA LEU A 40 4.20 -6.38 -7.27
C LEU A 40 5.16 -6.36 -6.07
N ILE A 41 6.44 -6.66 -6.26
CA ILE A 41 7.46 -6.57 -5.20
C ILE A 41 7.71 -5.11 -4.81
N VAL A 42 7.86 -4.18 -5.76
CA VAL A 42 8.04 -2.75 -5.44
C VAL A 42 6.81 -2.20 -4.70
N ALA A 43 5.60 -2.59 -5.14
CA ALA A 43 4.35 -2.26 -4.44
C ALA A 43 4.31 -2.87 -3.02
N MET A 44 4.85 -4.07 -2.85
CA MET A 44 4.95 -4.75 -1.56
C MET A 44 5.88 -3.99 -0.60
N ASP A 45 7.06 -3.60 -1.06
CA ASP A 45 8.02 -2.84 -0.27
C ASP A 45 7.44 -1.50 0.18
N TYR A 46 6.68 -0.83 -0.70
CA TYR A 46 5.94 0.37 -0.33
C TYR A 46 4.87 0.09 0.73
N LEU A 47 4.14 -1.02 0.65
CA LEU A 47 3.16 -1.41 1.67
C LEU A 47 3.82 -1.75 3.01
N GLU A 48 4.98 -2.39 3.03
CA GLU A 48 5.72 -2.65 4.27
C GLU A 48 6.24 -1.36 4.94
N SER A 49 6.43 -0.28 4.18
CA SER A 49 6.78 1.02 4.75
C SER A 49 5.61 1.74 5.45
N GLN A 50 4.37 1.25 5.30
CA GLN A 50 3.20 1.87 5.93
C GLN A 50 3.11 1.60 7.43
N LYS A 51 2.55 2.56 8.17
CA LYS A 51 2.27 2.43 9.61
C LYS A 51 0.99 1.60 9.82
N TRP A 52 1.13 0.29 9.91
CA TRP A 52 0.01 -0.62 10.14
C TRP A 52 -0.51 -0.59 11.58
N LEU A 53 -1.83 -0.56 11.74
CA LEU A 53 -2.51 -0.73 13.01
C LEU A 53 -2.48 -2.20 13.46
N GLY A 54 -2.86 -2.44 14.71
CA GLY A 54 -2.90 -3.78 15.29
C GLY A 54 -1.51 -4.37 15.53
N LYS A 55 -1.46 -5.67 15.79
CA LYS A 55 -0.24 -6.42 16.11
C LYS A 55 -0.08 -7.58 15.14
N ARG A 56 1.16 -7.88 14.75
CA ARG A 56 1.45 -9.08 13.93
C ARG A 56 0.97 -10.32 14.68
N THR A 57 0.37 -11.27 13.95
CA THR A 57 -0.11 -12.52 14.54
C THR A 57 1.06 -13.39 14.98
N ASP A 58 2.13 -13.42 14.19
CA ASP A 58 3.40 -14.07 14.52
C ASP A 58 4.55 -13.07 14.46
N ALA A 59 5.56 -13.23 15.31
CA ALA A 59 6.78 -12.43 15.28
C ALA A 59 7.76 -12.88 14.18
N HIS A 60 7.68 -14.14 13.75
CA HIS A 60 8.55 -14.76 12.76
C HIS A 60 7.96 -14.77 11.33
N GLN A 61 6.73 -14.31 11.14
CA GLN A 61 6.17 -14.20 9.79
C GLN A 61 6.99 -13.23 8.94
N PRO A 62 7.16 -13.48 7.62
CA PRO A 62 8.02 -12.64 6.79
C PRO A 62 7.42 -11.24 6.56
N LEU A 63 6.10 -11.12 6.36
CA LEU A 63 5.43 -9.87 6.00
C LEU A 63 4.60 -9.25 7.13
N SER A 64 4.21 -7.99 6.99
CA SER A 64 3.43 -7.26 8.00
C SER A 64 2.08 -7.88 8.31
N PHE A 65 1.43 -8.56 7.35
CA PHE A 65 0.23 -9.37 7.56
C PHE A 65 0.58 -10.86 7.55
N PRO A 66 -0.17 -11.70 8.30
CA PRO A 66 -1.40 -11.40 9.06
C PRO A 66 -1.22 -10.57 10.35
N ARG A 67 -2.27 -9.83 10.74
CA ARG A 67 -2.30 -9.02 11.99
C ARG A 67 -3.62 -9.20 12.74
N THR A 68 -3.58 -9.06 14.06
CA THR A 68 -4.72 -9.08 14.98
C THR A 68 -5.00 -7.69 15.58
N GLY A 69 -6.23 -7.49 16.05
CA GLY A 69 -6.68 -6.23 16.65
C GLY A 69 -7.01 -5.14 15.64
N LEU A 70 -7.20 -5.51 14.37
CA LEU A 70 -7.63 -4.61 13.31
C LEU A 70 -9.16 -4.46 13.33
N ILE A 71 -9.63 -3.21 13.34
CA ILE A 71 -11.06 -2.88 13.30
C ILE A 71 -11.28 -1.96 12.12
N ARG A 72 -12.14 -2.38 11.21
CA ARG A 72 -12.51 -1.61 10.02
C ARG A 72 -14.02 -1.39 10.02
N ASP A 73 -14.45 -0.13 9.94
CA ASP A 73 -15.87 0.25 9.91
C ASP A 73 -16.69 -0.38 11.06
N GLY A 74 -16.06 -0.57 12.22
CA GLY A 74 -16.66 -1.23 13.39
C GLY A 74 -16.66 -2.76 13.36
N ILE A 75 -16.15 -3.38 12.30
CA ILE A 75 -16.04 -4.83 12.13
C ILE A 75 -14.61 -5.28 12.39
N ALA A 76 -14.45 -6.29 13.25
CA ALA A 76 -13.15 -6.91 13.50
C ALA A 76 -12.68 -7.68 12.25
N VAL A 77 -11.48 -7.35 11.79
CA VAL A 77 -10.83 -8.08 10.69
C VAL A 77 -10.21 -9.35 11.27
N SER A 78 -10.51 -10.50 10.66
CA SER A 78 -9.96 -11.78 11.11
C SER A 78 -8.44 -11.80 10.95
N SER A 79 -7.73 -12.23 12.00
CA SER A 79 -6.28 -12.35 12.03
C SER A 79 -5.74 -13.48 11.15
N GLU A 80 -6.62 -14.34 10.62
CA GLU A 80 -6.23 -15.48 9.79
C GLU A 80 -6.25 -15.17 8.29
N ILE A 81 -6.72 -13.99 7.90
CA ILE A 81 -6.89 -13.60 6.50
C ILE A 81 -6.13 -12.32 6.19
N ILE A 82 -5.59 -12.25 4.98
CA ILE A 82 -5.09 -10.99 4.41
C ILE A 82 -6.32 -10.20 3.95
N PRO A 83 -6.52 -8.95 4.41
CA PRO A 83 -7.67 -8.17 4.00
C PRO A 83 -7.65 -7.96 2.48
N ARG A 84 -8.79 -8.14 1.82
CA ARG A 84 -8.92 -7.96 0.36
C ARG A 84 -8.44 -6.57 -0.07
N GLN A 85 -8.56 -5.57 0.79
CA GLN A 85 -8.14 -4.21 0.52
C GLN A 85 -6.63 -4.04 0.46
N VAL A 86 -5.86 -4.86 1.19
CA VAL A 86 -4.40 -4.90 1.08
C VAL A 86 -4.00 -5.50 -0.27
N ILE A 87 -4.65 -6.59 -0.69
CA ILE A 87 -4.44 -7.20 -2.01
C ILE A 87 -4.76 -6.19 -3.12
N GLN A 88 -5.92 -5.52 -3.03
CA GLN A 88 -6.32 -4.49 -3.98
C GLN A 88 -5.40 -3.27 -3.98
N ALA A 89 -4.88 -2.88 -2.81
CA ALA A 89 -3.92 -1.79 -2.67
C ALA A 89 -2.61 -2.14 -3.38
N GLN A 90 -2.09 -3.36 -3.17
CA GLN A 90 -0.88 -3.83 -3.83
C GLN A 90 -1.05 -3.88 -5.35
N CYS A 91 -2.17 -4.42 -5.85
CA CYS A 91 -2.43 -4.46 -7.28
C CYS A 91 -2.49 -3.06 -7.89
N ARG A 92 -3.09 -2.10 -7.20
CA ARG A 92 -3.18 -0.73 -7.69
C ARG A 92 -1.84 -0.01 -7.64
N LEU A 93 -1.06 -0.19 -6.56
CA LEU A 93 0.30 0.33 -6.46
C LEU A 93 1.20 -0.24 -7.56
N ALA A 94 1.08 -1.53 -7.88
CA ALA A 94 1.86 -2.15 -8.95
C ALA A 94 1.53 -1.59 -10.35
N ILE A 95 0.30 -1.12 -10.56
CA ILE A 95 -0.06 -0.40 -11.79
C ILE A 95 0.51 1.01 -11.75
N GLU A 96 0.35 1.71 -10.63
CA GLU A 96 0.86 3.05 -10.42
C GLU A 96 2.39 3.13 -10.56
N SER A 97 3.12 2.10 -10.10
CA SER A 97 4.57 2.00 -10.20
C SER A 97 5.11 1.96 -11.63
N GLN A 98 4.24 1.78 -12.63
CA GLN A 98 4.62 1.85 -14.03
C GLN A 98 4.79 3.31 -14.50
N GLU A 99 3.98 4.21 -13.94
CA GLU A 99 3.97 5.63 -14.31
C GLU A 99 4.67 6.52 -13.27
N ASN A 100 4.70 6.08 -12.00
CA ASN A 100 5.25 6.82 -10.87
C ASN A 100 6.32 6.02 -10.14
N ASP A 101 7.46 6.66 -9.83
CA ASP A 101 8.49 6.04 -9.00
C ASP A 101 8.02 5.98 -7.53
N LEU A 102 7.78 4.77 -7.03
CA LEU A 102 7.32 4.53 -5.66
C LEU A 102 8.44 4.64 -4.61
N GLN A 103 9.71 4.59 -5.03
CA GLN A 103 10.88 4.65 -4.15
C GLN A 103 11.94 5.58 -4.74
N PRO A 104 11.75 6.91 -4.66
CA PRO A 104 12.76 7.84 -5.14
C PRO A 104 14.05 7.62 -4.33
N THR A 105 15.13 7.29 -5.02
CA THR A 105 16.43 7.08 -4.39
C THR A 105 16.95 8.43 -3.90
N LEU A 106 16.89 8.67 -2.57
CA LEU A 106 17.50 9.82 -1.91
C LEU A 106 19.04 9.70 -1.96
N GLY A 107 19.64 10.02 -3.10
CA GLY A 107 21.10 9.89 -3.27
C GLY A 107 21.69 10.56 -4.51
N GLY A 108 20.90 11.18 -5.37
CA GLY A 108 21.38 11.94 -6.51
C GLY A 108 20.62 13.25 -6.59
N GLU A 109 21.34 14.34 -6.78
CA GLU A 109 20.83 15.66 -7.13
C GLU A 109 19.95 15.55 -8.39
N ILE A 110 18.64 15.33 -8.20
CA ILE A 110 17.68 15.25 -9.31
C ILE A 110 16.89 16.55 -9.29
N ILE A 111 17.35 17.44 -10.16
CA ILE A 111 16.62 18.60 -10.66
C ILE A 111 15.27 18.06 -11.14
N ALA A 112 14.20 18.57 -10.54
CA ALA A 112 12.83 18.19 -10.83
C ALA A 112 12.56 18.18 -12.35
N GLU A 113 12.54 16.99 -12.94
CA GLU A 113 12.05 16.79 -14.30
C GLU A 113 10.56 16.49 -14.18
N ARG A 114 9.75 17.51 -14.50
CA ARG A 114 8.29 17.41 -14.61
C ARG A 114 7.93 16.30 -15.59
N ILE A 115 7.25 15.27 -15.09
CA ILE A 115 6.52 14.33 -15.94
C ILE A 115 5.11 14.89 -16.11
N GLU A 116 4.76 15.24 -17.35
CA GLU A 116 3.45 15.72 -17.75
C GLU A 116 2.38 14.69 -17.44
N GLY A 117 1.34 15.08 -16.69
CA GLY A 117 0.23 14.22 -16.31
C GLY A 117 -0.05 14.16 -14.81
N ALA A 118 0.81 14.78 -13.98
CA ALA A 118 0.58 14.93 -12.56
C ALA A 118 -0.76 15.63 -12.31
N ILE A 119 -1.75 14.84 -11.90
CA ILE A 119 -2.88 15.30 -11.11
C ILE A 119 -2.29 16.20 -10.02
N ASP A 120 -2.66 17.49 -10.06
CA ASP A 120 -2.30 18.52 -9.09
C ASP A 120 -2.59 18.03 -7.66
N LEU A 121 -1.66 17.29 -7.07
CA LEU A 121 -1.58 17.10 -5.64
C LEU A 121 -0.91 18.35 -5.10
N LYS A 122 -1.74 19.38 -4.86
CA LYS A 122 -1.39 20.50 -3.99
C LYS A 122 -1.05 19.94 -2.61
N TYR A 123 0.24 19.70 -2.38
CA TYR A 123 0.76 19.43 -1.06
C TYR A 123 0.80 20.75 -0.28
N ALA A 124 0.06 20.81 0.82
CA ALA A 124 0.27 21.85 1.83
C ALA A 124 1.70 21.70 2.37
N GLU A 125 2.44 22.80 2.32
CA GLU A 125 3.85 22.90 2.67
C GLU A 125 4.04 22.57 4.15
N GLY A 126 4.88 21.57 4.48
CA GLY A 126 5.28 21.36 5.89
C GLY A 126 5.80 20.00 6.35
N THR A 127 5.78 18.94 5.53
CA THR A 127 6.28 17.61 5.99
C THR A 127 6.83 16.81 4.82
N ASN A 128 7.97 17.24 4.30
CA ASN A 128 8.66 16.59 3.19
C ASN A 128 9.36 15.31 3.69
N THR A 129 8.58 14.25 3.92
CA THR A 129 9.11 12.88 3.86
C THR A 129 9.05 12.52 2.38
N GLY A 130 10.18 12.25 1.74
CA GLY A 130 10.30 12.02 0.30
C GLY A 130 9.60 10.75 -0.21
N THR A 131 8.50 10.33 0.42
CA THR A 131 7.73 9.14 0.09
C THR A 131 6.44 9.59 -0.62
N PRO A 132 6.14 9.06 -1.83
CA PRO A 132 4.90 9.39 -2.53
C PRO A 132 3.70 9.08 -1.64
N ASN A 133 2.74 10.00 -1.50
CA ASN A 133 1.57 9.82 -0.63
C ASN A 133 0.29 9.73 -1.47
N PHE A 134 -0.29 8.53 -1.55
CA PHE A 134 -1.49 8.27 -2.33
C PHE A 134 -2.76 8.46 -1.50
N ALA A 135 -3.54 9.51 -1.79
CA ALA A 135 -4.81 9.78 -1.12
C ALA A 135 -5.81 8.61 -1.24
N TRP A 136 -5.84 7.96 -2.41
CA TRP A 136 -6.68 6.78 -2.65
C TRP A 136 -6.27 5.58 -1.80
N LEU A 137 -4.97 5.43 -1.51
CA LEU A 137 -4.43 4.34 -0.71
C LEU A 137 -4.86 4.49 0.74
N LYS A 138 -4.78 5.71 1.28
CA LYS A 138 -5.26 6.04 2.62
C LYS A 138 -6.75 5.76 2.78
N GLY A 139 -7.56 6.11 1.77
CA GLY A 139 -8.99 5.76 1.77
C GLY A 139 -9.24 4.25 1.75
N LEU A 140 -8.49 3.52 0.92
CA LEU A 140 -8.64 2.06 0.77
C LEU A 140 -8.23 1.29 2.02
N LEU A 141 -7.15 1.75 2.67
CA LEU A 141 -6.55 1.19 3.88
C LEU A 141 -7.06 1.87 5.17
N SER A 142 -8.11 2.69 5.09
CA SER A 142 -8.73 3.28 6.26
C SER A 142 -9.12 2.19 7.29
N GLY A 143 -8.73 2.39 8.54
CA GLY A 143 -8.88 1.41 9.63
C GLY A 143 -7.83 0.28 9.66
N LEU A 144 -6.94 0.21 8.68
CA LEU A 144 -5.81 -0.73 8.63
C LEU A 144 -4.46 -0.04 8.89
N ILE A 145 -4.31 1.19 8.43
CA ILE A 145 -3.13 2.02 8.69
C ILE A 145 -3.47 3.17 9.63
N ASP A 146 -2.47 3.62 10.37
CA ASP A 146 -2.56 4.80 11.20
C ASP A 146 -2.56 6.05 10.31
N ILE A 147 -3.74 6.64 10.15
CA ILE A 147 -3.96 7.89 9.42
C ILE A 147 -3.92 9.13 10.32
N SER A 148 -3.51 8.98 11.60
CA SER A 148 -3.57 10.05 12.61
C SER A 148 -2.67 11.25 12.34
N GLU A 149 -1.79 11.22 11.32
CA GLU A 149 -0.93 12.35 10.94
C GLU A 149 -1.68 13.60 10.42
N GLY A 150 -3.02 13.60 10.39
CA GLY A 150 -3.78 14.81 10.01
C GLY A 150 -5.22 14.91 10.50
N PHE A 151 -5.70 13.97 11.30
CA PHE A 151 -7.06 14.01 11.88
C PHE A 151 -6.96 14.06 13.40
N ALA A 152 -6.37 15.14 13.92
CA ALA A 152 -6.64 15.58 15.29
C ALA A 152 -8.09 16.08 15.36
N ILE A 153 -9.05 15.15 15.30
CA ILE A 153 -10.37 15.41 15.86
C ILE A 153 -10.17 15.45 17.38
N ASN A 154 -9.96 16.67 17.90
CA ASN A 154 -10.16 17.00 19.30
C ASN A 154 -11.64 16.75 19.65
N THR A 155 -11.99 15.49 19.77
CA THR A 155 -13.16 14.98 20.47
C THR A 155 -12.56 14.55 21.81
N PHE A 156 -12.70 15.32 22.90
CA PHE A 156 -13.93 15.83 23.47
C PHE A 156 -13.74 17.18 24.19
N ALA A 157 -14.65 18.11 23.95
CA ALA A 157 -15.04 19.12 24.92
C ALA A 157 -16.13 18.54 25.86
N MET A 158 -16.14 19.05 27.10
CA MET A 158 -17.23 19.03 28.10
C MET A 158 -17.47 17.73 28.92
N ARG A 159 -16.96 17.71 30.16
CA ARG A 159 -17.69 18.19 31.36
C ARG A 159 -16.72 18.42 32.52
#